data_AF-A0AAW2NHA5-F1
#
_entry.id   AF-A0AAW2NHA5-F1
#
_cell.length_a   1.000
_cell.length_b   1.000
_cell.length_c   1.000
_cell.angle_alpha   90.00
_cell.angle_beta   90.00
_cell.angle_gamma   90.00
#
_symmetry.space_group_name_H-M   'P 1'
#
loop_
_entity.id
_entity.type
_entity.pdbx_description
1 polymer ?
#
loop_
_entity_poly.entity_id
_entity_poly.type
_entity_poly.pdbx_seq_one_letter_code
_entity_poly.pdbx_strand_id
1 'polypeptide(L)'
;MRRLEFLGTEFLGVADGSMPLGFPKLKKLSFCYCPSWEKWEDITAEEEGNVTLSIMPCLRELNFEGCRLSELPHRLLRKASSLQHLTVRDSFYLSLRYEEKNASGWGSLSHIPHVEVAKSY
;
A
#
# COMPACT_ATOMS: atom_id res chain seq x y z
N MET A 1 22.21 -3.63 -9.85
CA MET A 1 20.81 -3.17 -9.90
C MET A 1 20.42 -2.68 -8.53
N ARG A 2 19.86 -1.46 -8.42
CA ARG A 2 19.43 -0.91 -7.13
C ARG A 2 18.20 -1.69 -6.67
N ARG A 3 18.25 -2.25 -5.46
CA ARG A 3 17.14 -3.02 -4.89
C ARG A 3 16.22 -2.02 -4.18
N LEU A 4 14.90 -2.19 -4.32
CA LEU A 4 13.95 -1.42 -3.52
C LEU A 4 14.05 -1.94 -2.08
N GLU A 5 14.51 -1.09 -1.17
CA GLU A 5 14.69 -1.43 0.25
C GLU A 5 13.66 -0.71 1.13
N PHE A 6 13.46 0.57 0.84
CA PHE A 6 12.53 1.44 1.54
C PHE A 6 11.77 2.29 0.52
N LEU A 7 10.46 2.42 0.73
CA LEU A 7 9.62 3.34 -0.02
C LEU A 7 9.08 4.39 0.96
N GLY A 8 9.68 5.57 0.92
CA GLY A 8 9.29 6.71 1.75
C GLY A 8 8.09 7.47 1.19
N THR A 9 7.53 8.34 2.02
CA THR A 9 6.42 9.23 1.67
C THR A 9 6.80 10.25 0.59
N GLU A 10 8.09 10.50 0.35
CA GLU A 10 8.55 11.38 -0.73
C GLU A 10 8.16 10.84 -2.11
N PHE A 11 8.04 9.53 -2.26
CA PHE A 11 7.55 8.88 -3.48
C PHE A 11 6.16 9.37 -3.88
N LEU A 12 5.33 9.73 -2.91
CA LEU A 12 3.94 10.14 -3.10
C LEU A 12 3.82 11.64 -3.37
N GLY A 13 4.94 12.35 -3.45
CA GLY A 13 4.96 13.81 -3.58
C GLY A 13 4.64 14.54 -2.28
N VAL A 14 4.63 13.88 -1.12
CA VAL A 14 4.28 14.52 0.16
C VAL A 14 5.42 15.41 0.71
N ALA A 15 6.46 15.65 -0.09
CA ALA A 15 7.56 16.53 0.27
C ALA A 15 7.15 18.02 0.16
N ASP A 16 7.21 18.72 1.29
CA ASP A 16 7.33 20.18 1.40
C ASP A 16 6.05 21.02 1.18
N GLY A 17 4.98 20.74 1.93
CA GLY A 17 3.87 21.68 2.22
C GLY A 17 3.02 22.17 1.03
N SER A 18 3.40 21.84 -0.20
CA SER A 18 2.72 22.18 -1.45
C SER A 18 2.13 20.91 -2.02
N MET A 19 0.87 20.65 -1.67
CA MET A 19 0.10 19.43 -1.94
C MET A 19 0.18 18.96 -3.41
N PRO A 20 1.01 17.97 -3.77
CA PRO A 20 0.88 17.30 -5.04
C PRO A 20 -0.05 16.13 -4.76
N LEU A 21 -1.14 16.07 -5.52
CA LEU A 21 -1.94 14.86 -5.63
C LEU A 21 -0.99 13.74 -6.05
N GLY A 22 -0.55 12.88 -5.13
CA GLY A 22 0.37 11.80 -5.45
C GLY A 22 -0.23 10.94 -6.54
N PHE A 23 0.34 10.99 -7.74
CA PHE A 23 -0.15 10.30 -8.94
C PHE A 23 -1.68 10.35 -9.15
N PRO A 24 -2.26 11.51 -9.56
CA PRO A 24 -3.71 11.73 -9.56
C PRO A 24 -4.47 10.84 -10.57
N LYS A 25 -3.76 10.29 -11.56
CA LYS A 25 -4.32 9.46 -12.63
C LYS A 25 -3.92 7.99 -12.54
N LEU A 26 -3.12 7.61 -11.53
CA LEU A 26 -2.66 6.24 -11.39
C LEU A 26 -3.84 5.34 -11.03
N LYS A 27 -4.07 4.33 -11.86
CA LYS A 27 -5.17 3.36 -11.68
C LYS A 27 -4.68 2.03 -11.13
N LYS A 28 -3.43 1.69 -11.41
CA LYS A 28 -2.82 0.41 -11.04
C LYS A 28 -1.41 0.66 -10.56
N LEU A 29 -1.08 0.11 -9.39
CA LEU A 29 0.26 0.09 -8.85
C LEU A 29 0.64 -1.37 -8.57
N SER A 30 1.82 -1.78 -9.02
CA SER A 30 2.27 -3.16 -8.89
C SER A 30 3.73 -3.19 -8.50
N PHE A 31 4.04 -3.95 -7.46
CA PHE A 31 5.39 -4.23 -7.00
C PHE A 31 5.65 -5.72 -7.21
N CYS A 32 6.56 -6.04 -8.12
CA CYS A 32 6.91 -7.40 -8.50
C CYS A 32 8.38 -7.65 -8.16
N TYR A 33 8.66 -8.80 -7.54
CA TYR A 33 10.00 -9.28 -7.21
C TYR A 33 10.86 -8.21 -6.52
N CYS A 34 10.36 -7.70 -5.39
CA CYS A 34 11.08 -6.77 -4.51
C CYS A 34 11.58 -7.49 -3.24
N PRO A 35 12.60 -8.38 -3.35
CA PRO A 35 13.03 -9.25 -2.25
C PRO A 35 13.85 -8.53 -1.18
N SER A 36 14.16 -7.26 -1.34
CA SER A 36 14.84 -6.45 -0.31
C SER A 36 13.93 -5.38 0.28
N TRP A 37 12.66 -5.31 -0.15
CA TRP A 37 11.76 -4.26 0.29
C TRP A 37 11.21 -4.61 1.67
N GLU A 38 11.71 -3.96 2.71
CA GLU A 38 11.40 -4.29 4.09
C GLU A 38 10.28 -3.41 4.66
N LYS A 39 10.26 -2.14 4.23
CA LYS A 39 9.36 -1.11 4.79
C LYS A 39 8.80 -0.19 3.73
N TRP A 40 7.50 0.05 3.83
CA TRP A 40 6.78 1.12 3.15
C TRP A 40 6.33 2.10 4.23
N GLU A 41 6.80 3.34 4.15
CA GLU A 41 6.41 4.39 5.08
C GLU A 41 4.93 4.73 4.94
N ASP A 42 4.26 4.82 6.08
CA ASP A 42 2.88 5.26 6.17
C ASP A 42 2.82 6.76 6.45
N ILE A 43 1.70 7.39 6.12
CA ILE A 43 1.48 8.80 6.43
C ILE A 43 1.24 9.00 7.94
N THR A 44 1.51 10.20 8.42
CA THR A 44 1.24 10.63 9.78
C THR A 44 -0.27 10.80 10.03
N ALA A 45 -0.67 10.89 11.30
CA ALA A 45 -2.08 11.07 11.67
C ALA A 45 -2.63 12.43 11.25
N GLU A 46 -1.78 13.45 11.20
CA GLU A 46 -2.12 14.80 10.72
C GLU A 46 -2.43 14.79 9.21
N GLU A 47 -1.65 14.03 8.42
CA GLU A 47 -1.88 13.84 6.98
C GLU A 47 -3.14 12.99 6.70
N GLU A 48 -3.38 11.95 7.51
CA GLU A 48 -4.62 11.15 7.43
C GLU A 48 -5.86 12.02 7.66
N GLY A 49 -5.82 12.90 8.67
CA GLY A 49 -6.91 13.82 9.01
C GLY A 49 -7.14 14.96 8.01
N ASN A 50 -6.17 15.26 7.15
CA ASN A 50 -6.30 16.33 6.16
C ASN A 50 -7.23 15.91 5.00
N VAL A 51 -8.49 16.35 5.02
CA VAL A 51 -9.50 16.01 3.99
C VAL A 51 -9.09 16.45 2.57
N THR A 52 -8.25 17.49 2.45
CA THR A 52 -7.75 17.96 1.15
C THR A 52 -6.62 17.08 0.60
N LEU A 53 -5.99 16.25 1.44
CA LEU A 53 -4.94 15.33 1.03
C LEU A 53 -5.55 14.12 0.35
N SER A 54 -5.29 14.00 -0.94
CA SER A 54 -5.66 12.84 -1.73
C SER A 54 -4.40 12.21 -2.35
N ILE A 55 -4.11 10.99 -1.91
CA ILE A 55 -2.97 10.20 -2.38
C ILE A 55 -3.53 9.12 -3.29
N MET A 56 -3.14 9.18 -4.56
CA MET A 56 -3.59 8.27 -5.61
C MET A 56 -5.12 8.11 -5.66
N PRO A 57 -5.89 9.21 -5.83
CA PRO A 57 -7.36 9.19 -5.81
C PRO A 57 -8.00 8.21 -6.79
N CYS A 58 -7.30 7.88 -7.88
CA CYS A 58 -7.80 7.02 -8.95
C CYS A 58 -7.30 5.57 -8.86
N LEU A 59 -6.52 5.21 -7.83
CA LEU A 59 -5.94 3.88 -7.69
C LEU A 59 -7.06 2.88 -7.46
N ARG A 60 -7.17 1.87 -8.33
CA ARG A 60 -8.16 0.79 -8.25
C ARG A 60 -7.54 -0.55 -7.91
N GLU A 61 -6.30 -0.76 -8.35
CA GLU A 61 -5.58 -2.03 -8.20
C GLU A 61 -4.22 -1.79 -7.54
N LEU A 62 -3.98 -2.50 -6.44
CA LEU A 62 -2.68 -2.57 -5.77
C LEU A 62 -2.22 -4.02 -5.68
N ASN A 63 -1.08 -4.32 -6.29
CA ASN A 63 -0.59 -5.68 -6.41
C ASN A 63 0.82 -5.81 -5.82
N PHE A 64 1.02 -6.84 -5.01
CA PHE A 64 2.32 -7.26 -4.49
C PHE A 64 2.60 -8.69 -4.93
N GLU A 65 3.76 -8.91 -5.52
CA GLU A 65 4.23 -10.21 -5.96
C GLU A 65 5.69 -10.38 -5.57
N GLY A 66 6.04 -11.42 -4.81
CA GLY A 66 7.43 -11.70 -4.46
C GLY A 66 8.10 -10.59 -3.61
N CYS A 67 7.35 -9.94 -2.71
CA CYS A 67 7.84 -8.83 -1.89
C CYS A 67 8.12 -9.26 -0.44
N ARG A 68 9.18 -8.72 0.19
CA ARG A 68 9.49 -8.97 1.62
C ARG A 68 8.92 -7.92 2.58
N LEU A 69 7.96 -7.13 2.12
CA LEU A 69 7.35 -6.08 2.91
C LEU A 69 6.61 -6.67 4.10
N SER A 70 6.80 -6.11 5.29
CA SER A 70 6.20 -6.64 6.53
C SER A 70 4.82 -6.07 6.85
N GLU A 71 4.50 -4.88 6.32
CA GLU A 71 3.27 -4.15 6.58
C GLU A 71 2.89 -3.25 5.41
N LEU A 72 1.59 -3.14 5.16
CA LEU A 72 1.03 -2.14 4.25
C LEU A 72 0.84 -0.79 4.96
N PRO A 73 1.04 0.35 4.29
CA PRO A 73 0.80 1.66 4.88
C PRO A 73 -0.72 1.91 4.97
N HIS A 74 -1.34 1.51 6.08
CA HIS A 74 -2.80 1.50 6.24
C HIS A 74 -3.43 2.88 6.13
N ARG A 75 -2.81 3.91 6.68
CA ARG A 75 -3.35 5.27 6.64
C ARG A 75 -3.31 5.82 5.22
N LEU A 76 -2.23 5.57 4.50
CA LEU A 76 -2.10 5.88 3.08
C LEU A 76 -3.17 5.16 2.26
N LEU A 77 -3.39 3.85 2.50
CA LEU A 77 -4.42 3.08 1.79
C LEU A 77 -5.85 3.58 2.08
N ARG A 78 -6.11 4.25 3.20
CA ARG A 78 -7.40 4.93 3.45
C ARG A 78 -7.57 6.19 2.60
N LYS A 79 -6.47 6.85 2.20
CA LYS A 79 -6.51 8.00 1.29
C LYS A 79 -6.72 7.60 -0.18
N ALA A 80 -6.40 6.36 -0.52
CA ALA A 80 -6.69 5.76 -1.83
C ALA A 80 -8.18 5.36 -1.93
N SER A 81 -9.07 6.36 -1.99
CA SER A 81 -10.52 6.17 -1.90
C SER A 81 -11.15 5.33 -3.01
N SER A 82 -10.49 5.19 -4.17
CA SER A 82 -10.96 4.36 -5.29
C SER A 82 -10.46 2.92 -5.26
N LEU A 83 -9.71 2.51 -4.24
CA LEU A 83 -9.05 1.20 -4.20
C LEU A 83 -10.09 0.09 -4.08
N GLN A 84 -10.12 -0.78 -5.09
CA GLN A 84 -11.11 -1.86 -5.20
C GLN A 84 -10.47 -3.23 -5.02
N HIS A 85 -9.23 -3.40 -5.50
CA HIS A 85 -8.52 -4.66 -5.52
C HIS A 85 -7.15 -4.53 -4.85
N LEU A 86 -6.93 -5.35 -3.84
CA LEU A 86 -5.63 -5.60 -3.25
C LEU A 86 -5.26 -7.06 -3.47
N THR A 87 -4.14 -7.30 -4.14
CA THR A 87 -3.64 -8.65 -4.39
C THR A 87 -2.25 -8.80 -3.78
N VAL A 88 -2.06 -9.82 -2.94
CA VAL A 88 -0.78 -10.18 -2.34
C VAL A 88 -0.46 -11.62 -2.73
N ARG A 89 0.60 -11.81 -3.49
CA ARG A 89 1.11 -13.11 -3.95
C ARG A 89 2.57 -13.23 -3.57
N ASP A 90 3.00 -14.42 -3.16
CA ASP A 90 4.40 -14.77 -2.92
C ASP A 90 5.15 -13.82 -2.00
N SER A 91 4.42 -13.14 -1.12
CA SER A 91 4.94 -12.09 -0.25
C SER A 91 4.82 -12.56 1.18
N PHE A 92 5.75 -13.43 1.60
CA PHE A 92 5.66 -14.23 2.84
C PHE A 92 5.15 -13.45 4.06
N TYR A 93 5.72 -12.29 4.35
CA TYR A 93 5.35 -11.50 5.54
C TYR A 93 3.96 -10.84 5.40
N LEU A 94 3.63 -10.27 4.24
CA LEU A 94 2.28 -9.74 3.98
C LEU A 94 1.24 -10.87 4.02
N SER A 95 1.54 -12.00 3.37
CA SER A 95 0.66 -13.16 3.33
C SER A 95 0.40 -13.69 4.73
N LEU A 96 1.41 -13.76 5.60
CA LEU A 96 1.25 -14.15 7.00
C LEU A 96 0.40 -13.16 7.80
N ARG A 97 0.59 -11.86 7.58
CA ARG A 97 -0.10 -10.80 8.34
C ARG A 97 -1.56 -10.63 7.97
N TYR A 98 -1.91 -10.86 6.71
CA TYR A 98 -3.26 -10.69 6.17
C TYR A 98 -3.88 -12.03 5.76
N GLU A 99 -3.41 -13.17 6.29
CA GLU A 99 -3.92 -14.50 5.92
C GLU A 99 -5.38 -14.70 6.33
N GLU A 100 -5.69 -14.34 7.57
CA GLU A 100 -7.00 -14.57 8.15
C GLU A 100 -7.80 -13.26 8.22
N LYS A 101 -9.08 -13.33 7.87
CA LYS A 101 -10.02 -12.20 8.01
C LYS A 101 -10.15 -11.68 9.45
N ASN A 102 -9.69 -12.47 10.43
CA ASN A 102 -9.68 -12.15 11.86
C ASN A 102 -8.29 -11.76 12.37
N ALA A 103 -7.25 -11.77 11.52
CA ALA A 103 -5.92 -11.32 11.91
C ALA A 103 -5.96 -9.83 12.26
N SER A 104 -5.15 -9.41 13.24
CA SER A 104 -5.10 -8.03 13.72
C SER A 104 -4.87 -6.99 12.61
N GLY A 105 -4.19 -7.37 11.52
CA GLY A 105 -3.96 -6.52 10.36
C GLY A 105 -5.14 -6.42 9.38
N TRP A 106 -6.08 -7.37 9.37
CA TRP A 106 -7.15 -7.43 8.37
C TRP A 106 -8.19 -6.32 8.56
N GLY A 107 -8.46 -5.92 9.80
CA GLY A 107 -9.39 -4.82 10.10
C GLY A 107 -9.03 -3.52 9.37
N SER A 108 -7.74 -3.27 9.15
CA SER A 108 -7.24 -2.12 8.39
C SER A 108 -7.47 -2.20 6.88
N LEU A 109 -7.85 -3.36 6.35
CA LEU A 109 -8.15 -3.59 4.93
C LEU A 109 -9.66 -3.70 4.66
N SER A 110 -10.49 -3.58 5.70
CA SER A 110 -11.94 -3.77 5.60
C SER A 110 -12.64 -2.78 4.65
N HIS A 111 -12.03 -1.64 4.36
CA HIS A 111 -12.53 -0.66 3.39
C HIS A 111 -12.28 -1.07 1.93
N ILE A 112 -11.47 -2.10 1.68
CA ILE A 112 -11.13 -2.59 0.35
C ILE A 112 -12.09 -3.74 -0.03
N PRO A 113 -12.90 -3.61 -1.08
CA PRO A 113 -13.90 -4.61 -1.46
C PRO A 113 -13.34 -6.00 -1.78
N HIS A 114 -12.21 -6.05 -2.49
CA HIS A 114 -11.62 -7.30 -2.96
C HIS A 114 -10.17 -7.41 -2.48
N VAL A 115 -9.93 -8.29 -1.52
CA VAL A 115 -8.59 -8.60 -1.00
C VAL A 115 -8.30 -10.07 -1.28
N GLU A 116 -7.27 -10.33 -2.07
CA GLU A 116 -6.78 -11.66 -2.41
C GLU A 116 -5.37 -11.82 -1.83
N VAL A 117 -5.19 -12.79 -0.94
CA VAL A 117 -3.90 -13.15 -0.36
C VAL A 117 -3.63 -14.61 -0.69
N ALA A 118 -2.60 -14.87 -1.48
CA ALA A 118 -2.21 -16.21 -1.90
C ALA A 118 -0.73 -16.49 -1.58
N LYS A 119 -0.44 -17.74 -1.22
CA LYS A 119 0.91 -18.29 -1.07
C LYS A 119 1.15 -19.25 -2.23
N SER A 120 2.25 -19.11 -2.98
CA SER A 120 2.71 -20.22 -3.81
C SER A 120 3.48 -21.22 -2.95
N TYR A 121 3.15 -22.50 -3.12
CA TYR A 121 3.81 -23.64 -2.48
C TYR A 121 4.92 -24.18 -3.36
#